data_AF-A0A7X6CGA4-F1
#
_entry.id   AF-A0A7X6CGA4-F1
#
_cell.length_a   1.000
_cell.length_b   1.000
_cell.length_c   1.000
_cell.angle_alpha   90.00
_cell.angle_beta   90.00
_cell.angle_gamma   90.00
#
_symmetry.space_group_name_H-M   'P 1'
#
loop_
_entity.id
_entity.type
_entity.pdbx_description
1 polymer ?
#
loop_
_entity_poly.entity_id
_entity_poly.type
_entity_poly.pdbx_seq_one_letter_code
_entity_poly.pdbx_strand_id
1 'polypeptide(L)'
;MFDYKLVESKLHEVINIVKPQLSETQREFMVSDIQAGEWNLALETLCDILIEEEIPLDLKGYELLQEVGNILNMERETWEMLKVQVTP
;
A
#
# COMPACT_ATOMS: atom_id res chain seq x y z
N MET A 1 -16.06 -14.60 -4.61
CA MET A 1 -15.76 -14.54 -3.16
C MET A 1 -14.54 -13.66 -3.04
N PHE A 2 -14.62 -12.57 -2.29
CA PHE A 2 -13.50 -11.66 -2.09
C PHE A 2 -12.38 -12.42 -1.36
N ASP A 3 -11.21 -12.55 -1.97
CA ASP A 3 -10.09 -13.27 -1.38
C ASP A 3 -9.28 -12.31 -0.49
N TYR A 4 -9.75 -12.15 0.73
CA TYR A 4 -9.12 -11.27 1.71
C TYR A 4 -7.68 -11.68 2.02
N LYS A 5 -7.35 -12.97 1.93
CA LYS A 5 -5.96 -13.44 2.14
C LYS A 5 -5.03 -12.96 1.04
N LEU A 6 -5.55 -12.82 -0.19
CA LEU A 6 -4.80 -12.26 -1.30
C LEU A 6 -4.48 -10.78 -1.04
N VAL A 7 -5.46 -10.00 -0.56
CA VAL A 7 -5.27 -8.59 -0.22
C VAL A 7 -4.26 -8.41 0.91
N GLU A 8 -4.41 -9.14 2.01
CA GLU A 8 -3.46 -9.11 3.13
C GLU A 8 -2.04 -9.44 2.67
N SER A 9 -1.89 -10.51 1.89
CA SER A 9 -0.58 -10.93 1.38
C SER A 9 0.07 -9.85 0.52
N LYS A 10 -0.70 -9.18 -0.35
CA LYS A 10 -0.18 -8.13 -1.23
C LYS A 10 0.15 -6.85 -0.47
N LEU A 11 -0.68 -6.44 0.49
CA LEU A 11 -0.38 -5.29 1.35
C LEU A 11 0.90 -5.54 2.16
N HIS A 12 1.07 -6.72 2.74
CA HIS A 12 2.32 -7.09 3.40
C HIS A 12 3.52 -7.08 2.45
N GLU A 13 3.34 -7.48 1.19
CA GLU A 13 4.40 -7.44 0.19
C GLU A 13 4.83 -6.00 -0.11
N VAL A 14 3.88 -5.09 -0.36
CA VAL A 14 4.20 -3.67 -0.58
C VAL A 14 4.89 -3.06 0.63
N ILE A 15 4.36 -3.30 1.84
CA ILE A 15 4.97 -2.82 3.09
C ILE A 15 6.40 -3.33 3.22
N ASN A 16 6.70 -4.56 2.82
CA ASN A 16 8.06 -5.09 2.85
C ASN A 16 8.99 -4.43 1.82
N ILE A 17 8.48 -4.03 0.65
CA ILE A 17 9.25 -3.29 -0.37
C ILE A 17 9.66 -1.91 0.18
N VAL A 18 8.71 -1.18 0.76
CA VAL A 18 8.95 0.18 1.29
C VAL A 18 9.47 0.18 2.73
N LYS A 19 9.55 -0.99 3.38
CA LYS A 19 9.96 -1.19 4.78
C LYS A 19 11.21 -0.41 5.20
N PRO A 20 12.28 -0.32 4.40
CA PRO A 20 13.50 0.39 4.80
C PRO A 20 13.29 1.90 4.98
N GLN A 21 12.25 2.45 4.34
CA GLN A 21 11.96 3.88 4.29
C GLN A 21 10.91 4.28 5.34
N LEU A 22 10.08 3.33 5.77
CA LEU A 22 9.07 3.55 6.79
C LEU A 22 9.64 3.51 8.22
N SER A 23 9.05 4.32 9.11
CA SER A 23 9.29 4.20 10.56
C SER A 23 8.68 2.92 11.15
N GLU A 24 9.13 2.53 12.34
CA GLU A 24 8.57 1.39 13.06
C GLU A 24 7.09 1.59 13.39
N THR A 25 6.74 2.78 13.86
CA THR A 25 5.37 3.16 14.20
C THR A 25 4.43 3.07 13.00
N GLN A 26 4.82 3.59 11.82
CA GLN A 26 4.00 3.49 10.61
C GLN A 26 3.76 2.03 10.21
N ARG A 27 4.78 1.18 10.32
CA ARG A 27 4.63 -0.26 10.02
C ARG A 27 3.69 -0.95 10.99
N GLU A 28 3.80 -0.67 12.28
CA GLU A 28 2.92 -1.24 13.29
C GLU A 28 1.45 -0.84 13.06
N PHE A 29 1.20 0.43 12.73
CA PHE A 29 -0.14 0.91 12.39
C PHE A 29 -0.73 0.17 11.18
N MET A 30 -0.01 0.14 10.06
CA MET A 30 -0.52 -0.56 8.87
C MET A 30 -0.75 -2.05 9.11
N VAL A 31 0.13 -2.73 9.84
CA VAL A 31 -0.04 -4.15 10.18
C VAL A 31 -1.26 -4.35 11.07
N SER A 32 -1.51 -3.44 12.02
CA SER A 32 -2.72 -3.46 12.86
C SER A 32 -3.99 -3.30 12.02
N ASP A 33 -4.01 -2.36 11.08
CA ASP A 33 -5.17 -2.13 10.21
C ASP A 33 -5.46 -3.34 9.32
N ILE A 34 -4.41 -3.95 8.74
CA ILE A 34 -4.52 -5.19 7.96
C ILE A 34 -5.13 -6.32 8.80
N GLN A 35 -4.64 -6.51 10.03
CA GLN A 35 -5.14 -7.55 10.95
C GLN A 35 -6.57 -7.29 11.43
N ALA A 36 -6.99 -6.03 11.50
CA ALA A 36 -8.35 -5.64 11.83
C ALA A 36 -9.33 -5.82 10.65
N GLY A 37 -8.82 -6.09 9.44
CA GLY A 37 -9.64 -6.18 8.22
C GLY A 37 -9.91 -4.82 7.58
N GLU A 38 -9.27 -3.75 8.07
CA GLU A 38 -9.40 -2.38 7.58
C GLU A 38 -8.48 -2.15 6.37
N TRP A 39 -8.60 -2.99 5.33
CA TRP A 39 -7.66 -3.00 4.21
C TRP A 39 -7.68 -1.73 3.35
N ASN A 40 -8.86 -1.10 3.21
CA ASN A 40 -8.97 0.19 2.52
C ASN A 40 -8.15 1.26 3.27
N LEU A 41 -8.36 1.36 4.59
CA LEU A 41 -7.63 2.31 5.43
C LEU A 41 -6.12 2.04 5.41
N ALA A 42 -5.73 0.76 5.46
CA ALA A 42 -4.32 0.38 5.38
C ALA A 42 -3.69 0.81 4.05
N LEU A 43 -4.41 0.65 2.94
CA LEU A 43 -3.93 1.08 1.62
C LEU A 43 -3.91 2.61 1.50
N GLU A 44 -4.94 3.32 1.96
CA GLU A 44 -5.01 4.79 1.96
C GLU A 44 -3.84 5.37 2.76
N THR A 45 -3.69 4.91 4.00
CA THR A 45 -2.62 5.36 4.90
C THR A 45 -1.24 5.10 4.30
N LEU A 46 -1.04 3.94 3.68
CA LEU A 46 0.21 3.64 2.99
C LEU A 46 0.45 4.60 1.82
N CYS A 47 -0.56 4.84 0.97
CA CYS A 47 -0.43 5.77 -0.16
C CYS A 47 -0.13 7.19 0.32
N ASP A 48 -0.81 7.66 1.36
CA ASP A 48 -0.61 8.98 1.95
C ASP A 48 0.82 9.14 2.46
N ILE A 49 1.34 8.16 3.22
CA ILE A 49 2.73 8.19 3.70
C ILE A 49 3.71 8.26 2.54
N LEU A 50 3.52 7.43 1.51
CA LEU A 50 4.40 7.42 0.34
C LEU A 50 4.38 8.77 -0.38
N ILE A 51 3.21 9.41 -0.50
CA ILE A 51 3.05 10.75 -1.10
C ILE A 51 3.71 11.84 -0.24
N GLU A 52 3.39 11.90 1.04
CA GLU A 52 3.83 12.95 1.95
C GLU A 52 5.35 12.93 2.19
N GLU A 53 5.93 11.73 2.27
CA GLU A 53 7.37 11.54 2.51
C GLU A 53 8.18 11.40 1.22
N GLU A 54 7.53 11.54 0.05
CA GLU A 54 8.14 11.37 -1.28
C GLU A 54 8.95 10.07 -1.41
N ILE A 55 8.40 8.97 -0.88
CA ILE A 55 9.09 7.68 -0.80
C ILE A 55 9.11 7.03 -2.19
N PRO A 56 10.29 6.83 -2.80
CA PRO A 56 10.39 6.16 -4.09
C PRO A 56 9.86 4.73 -4.02
N LEU A 57 9.12 4.37 -5.07
CA LEU A 57 8.55 3.05 -5.27
C LEU A 57 9.15 2.43 -6.54
N ASP A 58 9.36 1.12 -6.54
CA ASP A 58 9.69 0.41 -7.76
C ASP A 58 8.40 0.07 -8.55
N LEU A 59 8.56 -0.32 -9.81
CA LEU A 59 7.41 -0.69 -10.66
C LEU A 59 6.56 -1.79 -10.00
N LYS A 60 7.20 -2.76 -9.35
CA LYS A 60 6.53 -3.88 -8.70
C LYS A 60 5.65 -3.42 -7.54
N GLY A 61 6.16 -2.54 -6.68
CA GLY A 61 5.41 -1.96 -5.57
C GLY A 61 4.19 -1.19 -6.08
N TYR A 62 4.34 -0.44 -7.17
CA TYR A 62 3.23 0.30 -7.78
C TYR A 62 2.15 -0.64 -8.35
N GLU A 63 2.55 -1.67 -9.08
CA GLU A 63 1.62 -2.67 -9.62
C GLU A 63 0.84 -3.38 -8.52
N LEU A 64 1.50 -3.71 -7.40
CA LEU A 64 0.84 -4.31 -6.24
C LEU A 64 -0.20 -3.37 -5.60
N LEU A 65 0.12 -2.08 -5.42
CA LEU A 65 -0.84 -1.08 -4.92
C LEU A 65 -2.05 -0.99 -5.85
N GLN A 66 -1.82 -0.96 -7.16
CA GLN A 66 -2.89 -0.93 -8.16
C GLN A 66 -3.78 -2.19 -8.09
N GLU A 67 -3.17 -3.37 -7.97
CA GLU A 67 -3.92 -4.62 -7.85
C GLU A 67 -4.77 -4.65 -6.58
N VAL A 68 -4.21 -4.24 -5.44
CA VAL A 68 -4.93 -4.18 -4.17
C VAL A 68 -6.08 -3.19 -4.25
N GLY A 69 -5.85 -1.97 -4.74
CA GLY A 69 -6.87 -0.96 -4.91
C GLY A 69 -8.01 -1.39 -5.84
N ASN A 70 -7.68 -2.09 -6.93
CA ASN A 70 -8.67 -2.67 -7.83
C ASN A 70 -9.50 -3.78 -7.15
N ILE A 71 -8.86 -4.66 -6.37
CA ILE A 71 -9.57 -5.72 -5.63
C ILE A 71 -10.54 -5.10 -4.62
N LEU A 72 -10.08 -4.07 -3.91
CA LEU A 72 -10.84 -3.33 -2.91
C LEU A 72 -11.89 -2.37 -3.50
N ASN A 73 -11.92 -2.23 -4.83
CA ASN A 73 -12.80 -1.30 -5.54
C ASN A 73 -12.66 0.15 -5.04
N MET A 74 -11.43 0.55 -4.75
CA MET A 74 -11.06 1.89 -4.33
C MET A 74 -10.93 2.85 -5.52
N GLU A 75 -11.01 4.15 -5.24
CA GLU A 75 -10.82 5.17 -6.27
C GLU A 75 -9.38 5.16 -6.75
N ARG A 76 -9.21 5.18 -8.09
CA ARG A 76 -7.87 5.13 -8.72
C ARG A 76 -6.95 6.26 -8.23
N GLU A 77 -7.54 7.40 -7.92
CA GLU A 77 -6.84 8.60 -7.47
C GLU A 77 -6.00 8.34 -6.20
N THR A 78 -6.39 7.36 -5.36
CA THR A 78 -5.66 6.99 -4.15
C THR A 78 -4.21 6.57 -4.41
N TRP A 79 -3.94 5.80 -5.48
CA TRP A 79 -2.57 5.34 -5.81
C TRP A 79 -2.02 5.92 -7.12
N GLU A 80 -2.85 6.54 -7.98
CA GLU A 80 -2.39 7.05 -9.27
C GLU A 80 -1.37 8.18 -9.14
N MET A 81 -1.47 9.00 -8.08
CA MET A 81 -0.51 10.07 -7.81
C MET A 81 0.90 9.54 -7.53
N LEU A 82 1.04 8.32 -7.01
CA LEU A 82 2.33 7.68 -6.75
C LEU A 82 3.11 7.35 -8.02
N LYS A 83 2.46 7.38 -9.19
CA LYS A 83 3.11 7.09 -10.47
C LYS A 83 4.30 8.01 -10.76
N VAL A 84 4.28 9.24 -10.24
CA VAL A 84 5.39 10.20 -10.41
C VAL A 84 6.64 9.81 -9.61
N GLN A 85 6.49 8.93 -8.62
CA GLN A 85 7.54 8.46 -7.72
C GLN A 85 8.07 7.07 -8.11
N VAL A 86 7.54 6.49 -9.20
CA VAL A 86 7.96 5.17 -9.69
C VAL A 86 9.32 5.30 -10.34
N THR A 87 10.30 4.59 -9.78
CA THR A 87 11.67 4.55 -10.27
C THR A 87 11.91 3.28 -11.12
N PRO A 88 12.73 3.37 -12.20
CA PRO A 88 13.05 2.23 -13.06
C PRO A 88 13.83 1.10 -12.38
#